data_AF-A0A6B8QUM3-F1
#
_entry.id   AF-A0A6B8QUM3-F1
#
_cell.length_a   1.000
_cell.length_b   1.000
_cell.length_c   1.000
_cell.angle_alpha   90.00
_cell.angle_beta   90.00
_cell.angle_gamma   90.00
#
_symmetry.space_group_name_H-M   'P 1'
#
loop_
_entity.id
_entity.type
_entity.pdbx_description
1 polymer ?
#
loop_
_entity_poly.entity_id
_entity_poly.type
_entity_poly.pdbx_seq_one_letter_code
_entity_poly.pdbx_strand_id
1 'polypeptide(L)' 'MDTRESKTPEEEKQHIINERIPEDYETSKPHLQPEAKKRPGGLYKLLPIVVIIVGVIVVSIVVLGIINRGN' A
#
# COMPACT_ATOMS: atom_id res chain seq x y z
N MET A 1 46.90 -10.21 -6.99
CA MET A 1 45.75 -9.53 -7.62
C MET A 1 45.73 -8.14 -7.03
N ASP A 2 46.30 -7.17 -7.74
CA ASP A 2 46.43 -5.77 -7.28
C ASP A 2 45.10 -5.05 -7.48
N THR A 3 44.37 -4.78 -6.38
CA THR A 3 43.07 -4.10 -6.40
C THR A 3 43.18 -2.57 -6.31
N ARG A 4 44.30 -1.99 -6.78
CA ARG A 4 44.48 -0.53 -6.83
C ARG A 4 44.05 0.03 -8.18
N GLU A 5 42.82 -0.24 -8.60
CA GLU A 5 42.18 0.52 -9.66
C GLU A 5 41.69 1.85 -9.05
N SER A 6 42.60 2.82 -8.98
CA SER A 6 42.27 4.22 -8.68
C SER A 6 41.49 4.77 -9.87
N LYS A 7 40.18 4.49 -9.91
CA LYS A 7 39.25 5.08 -10.87
C LYS A 7 39.39 6.60 -10.86
N THR A 8 39.46 7.19 -12.05
CA THR A 8 39.47 8.64 -12.21
C THR A 8 38.18 9.24 -11.61
N PRO A 9 38.16 10.51 -11.15
CA PRO A 9 36.96 11.14 -10.58
C PRO A 9 35.72 11.04 -11.49
N GLU A 10 35.94 10.98 -12.80
CA GLU A 10 34.92 10.78 -13.83
C GLU A 10 34.35 9.36 -13.83
N GLU A 11 35.19 8.33 -13.67
CA GLU A 11 34.77 6.93 -13.56
C GLU A 11 34.04 6.65 -12.25
N GLU A 12 34.44 7.30 -11.15
CA GLU A 12 33.73 7.21 -9.87
C GLU A 12 32.33 7.83 -9.98
N LYS A 13 32.19 8.97 -10.65
CA LYS A 13 30.89 9.58 -10.94
C LYS A 13 30.00 8.67 -11.80
N GLN A 14 30.55 8.08 -12.85
CA GLN A 14 29.79 7.16 -13.70
C GLN A 14 29.38 5.89 -12.94
N HIS A 15 30.24 5.37 -12.08
CA HIS A 15 29.90 4.24 -11.21
C HIS A 15 28.73 4.58 -10.29
N ILE A 16 28.76 5.74 -9.63
CA ILE A 16 27.67 6.20 -8.76
C ILE A 16 26.36 6.36 -9.53
N ILE A 17 26.41 6.85 -10.77
CA ILE A 17 25.21 7.02 -11.61
C ILE A 17 24.64 5.66 -12.02
N ASN A 18 25.48 4.75 -12.50
CA ASN A 18 25.09 3.40 -12.90
C ASN A 18 24.61 2.54 -11.72
N GLU A 19 25.06 2.83 -10.50
CA GLU A 19 24.62 2.14 -9.29
C GLU A 19 23.28 2.68 -8.76
N ARG A 20 22.98 3.97 -9.00
CA ARG A 20 21.69 4.59 -8.62
C ARG A 20 20.56 4.27 -9.59
N ILE A 21 20.88 4.16 -10.88
CA ILE A 21 19.90 3.91 -11.93
C ILE A 21 19.99 2.43 -12.28
N PRO A 22 18.92 1.63 -12.04
CA PRO A 22 18.90 0.25 -12.49
C PRO A 22 19.16 0.18 -13.99
N GLU A 23 19.92 -0.82 -14.45
CA GLU A 23 20.19 -1.04 -15.88
C GLU A 23 18.90 -1.07 -16.71
N ASP A 24 17.82 -1.55 -16.12
CA ASP A 24 16.53 -1.72 -16.76
C ASP A 24 15.61 -0.48 -16.65
N TYR A 25 16.08 0.66 -16.13
CA TYR A 25 15.24 1.83 -15.81
C TYR A 25 14.39 2.31 -17.00
N GLU A 26 14.99 2.43 -18.20
CA GLU A 26 14.32 2.88 -19.42
C GLU A 26 13.33 1.86 -20.01
N THR A 27 13.56 0.57 -19.74
CA THR A 27 12.74 -0.54 -20.29
C THR A 27 11.69 -1.02 -19.30
N SER A 28 11.90 -0.78 -18.01
CA SER A 28 11.01 -1.20 -16.95
C SER A 28 9.64 -0.55 -17.13
N LYS A 29 8.60 -1.37 -17.08
CA LYS A 29 7.21 -0.93 -17.12
C LYS A 29 6.55 -1.27 -15.78
N PRO A 30 6.82 -0.53 -14.69
CA PRO A 30 6.29 -0.83 -13.36
C PRO A 30 4.77 -0.98 -13.34
N HIS A 31 4.07 -0.17 -14.13
CA HIS A 31 2.61 -0.21 -14.27
C HIS A 31 2.06 -1.49 -14.91
N LEU A 32 2.88 -2.26 -15.63
CA LEU A 32 2.46 -3.53 -16.24
C LEU A 32 2.69 -4.74 -15.33
N GLN A 33 3.38 -4.56 -14.20
CA GLN A 33 3.68 -5.63 -13.26
C GLN A 33 2.39 -6.24 -12.69
N PRO A 34 2.34 -7.56 -12.49
CA PRO A 34 1.19 -8.23 -11.88
C PRO A 34 0.79 -7.64 -10.53
N GLU A 35 1.77 -7.23 -9.73
CA GLU A 35 1.61 -6.63 -8.41
C GLU A 35 0.92 -5.27 -8.49
N ALA A 36 1.26 -4.44 -9.49
CA ALA A 36 0.62 -3.15 -9.73
C ALA A 36 -0.85 -3.29 -10.18
N LYS A 37 -1.20 -4.43 -10.80
CA LYS A 37 -2.58 -4.76 -11.20
C LYS A 37 -3.40 -5.35 -10.07
N LYS A 38 -2.78 -5.68 -8.93
CA LYS A 38 -3.48 -6.28 -7.79
C LYS A 38 -4.41 -5.25 -7.18
N ARG A 39 -5.71 -5.49 -7.26
CA ARG A 39 -6.69 -4.66 -6.56
C ARG A 39 -6.45 -4.74 -5.05
N PRO A 40 -6.66 -3.64 -4.31
CA PRO A 40 -6.62 -3.69 -2.86
C PRO A 40 -7.56 -4.80 -2.37
N GLY A 41 -7.06 -5.63 -1.45
CA GLY A 41 -7.83 -6.77 -0.91
C GLY A 41 -9.10 -6.29 -0.21
N GLY A 42 -10.12 -7.15 -0.12
CA GLY A 42 -11.46 -6.76 0.33
C GLY A 42 -11.61 -6.28 1.79
N LEU A 43 -10.52 -6.23 2.58
CA LEU A 43 -10.55 -5.88 3.99
C LEU A 43 -11.08 -4.45 4.24
N TYR A 44 -10.79 -3.49 3.36
CA TYR A 44 -11.33 -2.12 3.48
C TYR A 44 -12.86 -2.06 3.37
N LYS A 45 -13.49 -3.09 2.78
CA LYS A 45 -14.96 -3.19 2.70
C LYS A 45 -15.60 -3.63 4.02
N LEU A 46 -14.84 -4.18 4.96
CA LEU A 46 -15.37 -4.60 6.26
C LEU A 46 -15.70 -3.41 7.14
N LEU A 47 -14.90 -2.34 7.11
CA LEU A 47 -15.11 -1.15 7.93
C LEU A 47 -16.55 -0.59 7.77
N PRO A 48 -17.06 -0.27 6.56
CA PRO A 48 -18.42 0.23 6.42
C PRO A 48 -19.49 -0.79 6.83
N ILE A 49 -19.26 -2.09 6.62
CA ILE A 49 -20.19 -3.15 7.04
C ILE A 49 -20.33 -3.17 8.56
N VAL A 50 -19.21 -3.11 9.29
CA VAL A 50 -19.20 -3.08 10.75
C VAL A 50 -19.93 -1.84 11.27
N VAL A 51 -19.69 -0.67 10.67
CA VAL A 51 -20.38 0.57 11.05
C VAL A 51 -21.90 0.44 10.91
N ILE A 52 -22.38 -0.16 9.80
CA ILE A 52 -23.81 -0.39 9.58
C ILE A 52 -24.37 -1.33 10.66
N ILE A 53 -23.69 -2.45 10.93
CA ILE A 53 -24.12 -3.43 11.93
C ILE A 53 -24.23 -2.78 13.31
N VAL A 54 -23.20 -2.04 13.73
CA VAL A 54 -23.21 -1.33 15.02
C VAL A 54 -24.35 -0.31 15.07
N GLY A 55 -24.57 0.43 13.98
CA GLY A 55 -25.69 1.37 13.88
C GLY A 55 -27.06 0.70 14.09
N VAL A 56 -27.30 -0.44 13.43
CA VAL A 56 -28.54 -1.21 13.58
C VAL A 56 -28.73 -1.72 15.02
N ILE A 57 -27.66 -2.22 15.65
CA ILE A 57 -27.71 -2.69 17.04
C ILE A 57 -28.10 -1.56 17.99
N VAL A 58 -27.46 -0.39 17.87
CA VAL A 58 -27.75 0.77 18.72
C VAL A 58 -29.20 1.22 18.55
N VAL A 59 -29.67 1.35 17.30
CA VAL A 59 -31.07 1.72 17.02
C VAL A 59 -32.03 0.70 17.62
N SER A 60 -31.74 -0.59 17.48
CA SER A 60 -32.59 -1.67 18.02
C SER A 60 -32.70 -1.61 19.54
N ILE A 61 -31.59 -1.37 20.24
CA ILE A 61 -31.57 -1.23 21.70
C ILE A 61 -32.38 0.00 22.13
N VAL A 62 -32.21 1.14 21.45
CA VAL A 62 -32.95 2.37 21.78
C VAL A 62 -34.45 2.16 21.56
N VAL A 63 -34.85 1.58 20.43
CA VAL A 63 -36.26 1.30 20.13
C VAL A 63 -36.86 0.34 21.15
N LEU A 64 -36.19 -0.78 21.45
CA LEU A 64 -36.65 -1.75 22.44
C LEU A 64 -36.77 -1.12 23.84
N GLY A 65 -35.79 -0.29 24.23
CA GLY A 65 -35.81 0.44 25.50
C GLY A 65 -36.95 1.45 25.60
N ILE A 66 -37.29 2.14 24.51
CA ILE A 66 -38.43 3.07 24.46
C ILE A 66 -39.75 2.30 24.60
N ILE A 67 -39.91 1.19 23.86
CA ILE A 67 -41.12 0.36 23.89
C ILE A 67 -41.37 -0.19 25.30
N ASN A 68 -40.33 -0.72 25.95
CA ASN A 68 -40.44 -1.29 27.30
C ASN A 68 -40.69 -0.26 28.39
N ARG A 69 -40.50 1.04 28.13
CA ARG A 69 -40.72 2.12 29.11
C ARG A 69 -42.12 2.73 29.04
N GLY A 70 -42.83 2.50 27.93
CA GLY A 70 -44.19 2.98 27.70
C GLY A 70 -45.29 1.95 28.03
N ASN A 71 -44.92 0.74 28.43
CA ASN A 71 -45.80 -0.37 28.80
C ASN A 71 -45.68 -0.68 30.30
#